data_AF-A0A967JMQ6-F1
#
_entry.id   AF-A0A967JMQ6-F1
#
_cell.length_a   1.000
_cell.length_b   1.000
_cell.length_c   1.000
_cell.angle_alpha   90.00
_cell.angle_beta   90.00
_cell.angle_gamma   90.00
#
_symmetry.space_group_name_H-M   'P 1'
#
loop_
_entity.id
_entity.type
_entity.pdbx_description
1 polymer ?
#
loop_
_entity_poly.entity_id
_entity_poly.type
_entity_poly.pdbx_seq_one_letter_code
_entity_poly.pdbx_strand_id
1 'polypeptide(L)'
;KDVAALTEDGAHVFTMAGAMGAAAMTGFGLALSQPERRVLVVTGDGELLMNVGALATIAVENPPNLSILCVDNGHYGETGYQRSHTSLGVDLERMAAGAGIKATRTVTR
;
A
#
# COMPACT_ATOMS: atom_id res chain seq x y z
N LYS A 1 -5.24 -18.24 -7.66
CA LYS A 1 -4.95 -17.65 -8.98
C LYS A 1 -4.70 -16.17 -8.74
N ASP A 2 -3.59 -15.65 -9.22
CA ASP A 2 -3.20 -14.25 -9.06
C ASP A 2 -3.85 -13.37 -10.15
N VAL A 3 -3.51 -12.07 -10.15
CA VAL A 3 -4.06 -11.11 -11.12
C VAL A 3 -3.69 -11.50 -12.56
N ALA A 4 -2.43 -11.88 -12.82
CA ALA A 4 -1.99 -12.37 -14.13
C ALA A 4 -2.90 -13.48 -14.65
N ALA A 5 -3.10 -14.52 -13.83
CA ALA A 5 -3.93 -15.67 -14.19
C ALA A 5 -5.42 -15.32 -14.37
N LEU A 6 -5.92 -14.27 -13.69
CA LEU A 6 -7.31 -13.82 -13.83
C LEU A 6 -7.53 -12.92 -15.06
N THR A 7 -6.48 -12.28 -15.55
CA THR A 7 -6.56 -11.32 -16.68
C THR A 7 -5.91 -11.82 -17.95
N GLU A 8 -5.38 -13.04 -17.96
CA GLU A 8 -4.63 -13.62 -19.09
C GLU A 8 -3.50 -12.69 -19.57
N ASP A 9 -2.77 -12.09 -18.61
CA ASP A 9 -1.70 -11.11 -18.89
C ASP A 9 -2.13 -9.95 -19.82
N GLY A 10 -3.37 -9.48 -19.69
CA GLY A 10 -3.91 -8.39 -20.51
C GLY A 10 -3.09 -7.09 -20.46
N ALA A 11 -3.26 -6.25 -21.49
CA ALA A 11 -2.44 -5.04 -21.74
C ALA A 11 -2.43 -3.97 -20.64
N HIS A 12 -3.31 -4.08 -19.64
CA HIS A 12 -3.39 -3.16 -18.50
C HIS A 12 -2.90 -3.77 -17.19
N VAL A 13 -2.27 -4.96 -17.27
CA VAL A 13 -1.72 -5.68 -16.13
C VAL A 13 -0.22 -5.68 -16.23
N PHE A 14 0.42 -5.18 -15.17
CA PHE A 14 1.83 -5.28 -14.95
C PHE A 14 2.04 -6.12 -13.70
N THR A 15 2.61 -7.31 -13.85
CA THR A 15 2.87 -8.21 -12.73
C THR A 15 4.32 -8.15 -12.31
N MET A 16 4.54 -8.00 -11.01
CA MET A 16 5.86 -8.01 -10.40
C MET A 16 5.83 -8.95 -9.20
N ALA A 17 6.59 -10.04 -9.27
CA ALA A 17 6.69 -11.04 -8.21
C ALA A 17 7.85 -10.72 -7.25
N GLY A 18 7.74 -11.15 -5.99
CA GLY A 18 8.81 -11.03 -5.00
C GLY A 18 9.09 -9.60 -4.50
N ALA A 19 8.18 -8.66 -4.72
CA ALA A 19 8.37 -7.24 -4.44
C ALA A 19 7.50 -6.74 -3.26
N MET A 20 7.49 -7.48 -2.14
CA MET A 20 6.82 -6.98 -0.94
C MET A 20 7.46 -5.65 -0.47
N GLY A 21 6.63 -4.71 -0.03
CA GLY A 21 7.05 -3.35 0.34
C GLY A 21 7.17 -2.38 -0.84
N ALA A 22 6.93 -2.84 -2.08
CA ALA A 22 7.02 -1.99 -3.25
C ALA A 22 5.70 -1.27 -3.60
N ALA A 23 4.54 -1.74 -3.13
CA ALA A 23 3.24 -1.31 -3.66
C ALA A 23 3.03 0.20 -3.50
N ALA A 24 3.33 0.74 -2.32
CA ALA A 24 3.22 2.18 -2.03
C ALA A 24 4.12 3.02 -2.95
N MET A 25 5.38 2.63 -3.13
CA MET A 25 6.34 3.38 -3.96
C MET A 25 6.10 3.21 -5.47
N THR A 26 5.62 2.04 -5.91
CA THR A 26 5.18 1.85 -7.30
C THR A 26 3.99 2.73 -7.63
N GLY A 27 2.96 2.75 -6.76
CA GLY A 27 1.82 3.65 -6.91
C GLY A 27 2.22 5.12 -6.87
N PHE A 28 3.15 5.49 -5.99
CA PHE A 28 3.72 6.83 -5.93
C PHE A 28 4.39 7.25 -7.25
N GLY A 29 5.28 6.41 -7.80
CA GLY A 29 5.91 6.68 -9.10
C GLY A 29 4.89 6.79 -10.24
N LEU A 30 3.84 5.95 -10.22
CA LEU A 30 2.75 6.04 -11.20
C LEU A 30 1.97 7.34 -11.06
N ALA A 31 1.67 7.78 -9.83
CA ALA A 31 0.94 9.02 -9.56
C ALA A 31 1.70 10.24 -10.08
N LEU A 32 3.03 10.27 -9.87
CA LEU A 32 3.91 11.30 -10.44
C LEU A 32 3.97 11.26 -11.96
N SER A 33 3.98 10.06 -12.54
CA SER A 33 4.11 9.86 -13.99
C SER A 33 2.79 10.12 -14.75
N GLN A 34 1.65 10.09 -14.06
CA GLN A 34 0.31 10.21 -14.63
C GLN A 34 -0.54 11.20 -13.81
N PRO A 35 -0.17 12.49 -13.76
CA PRO A 35 -0.77 13.47 -12.84
C PRO A 35 -2.29 13.65 -13.02
N GLU A 36 -2.80 13.44 -14.24
CA GLU A 36 -4.24 13.56 -14.56
C GLU A 36 -5.08 12.33 -14.17
N ARG A 37 -4.44 11.23 -13.75
CA ARG A 37 -5.13 9.98 -13.40
C ARG A 37 -5.05 9.74 -11.91
N ARG A 38 -6.17 9.38 -11.29
CA ARG A 38 -6.20 8.93 -9.90
C ARG A 38 -5.54 7.56 -9.78
N VAL A 39 -4.67 7.41 -8.78
CA VAL A 39 -3.95 6.19 -8.47
C VAL A 39 -4.36 5.72 -7.08
N LEU A 40 -4.84 4.48 -6.99
CA LEU A 40 -5.14 3.82 -5.73
C LEU A 40 -4.17 2.65 -5.55
N VAL A 41 -3.40 2.70 -4.46
CA VAL A 41 -2.65 1.55 -3.97
C VAL A 41 -3.56 0.76 -3.04
N VAL A 42 -3.78 -0.52 -3.33
CA VAL A 42 -4.45 -1.44 -2.41
C VAL A 42 -3.39 -2.41 -1.90
N THR A 43 -3.18 -2.43 -0.59
CA THR A 43 -2.12 -3.21 0.02
C THR A 43 -2.55 -3.83 1.35
N GLY A 44 -1.75 -4.75 1.90
CA GLY A 44 -1.92 -5.30 3.24
C GLY A 44 -1.05 -4.58 4.28
N ASP A 45 -1.42 -4.71 5.55
CA ASP A 45 -0.63 -4.24 6.70
C ASP A 45 0.82 -4.75 6.68
N GLY A 46 1.02 -6.04 6.43
CA GLY A 46 2.34 -6.66 6.38
C GLY A 46 3.21 -6.10 5.25
N GLU A 47 2.62 -5.81 4.09
CA GLU A 47 3.32 -5.22 2.94
C GLU A 47 3.74 -3.79 3.23
N LEU A 48 2.81 -2.97 3.74
CA LEU A 48 3.08 -1.56 4.01
C LEU A 48 4.17 -1.40 5.07
N LEU A 49 4.16 -2.28 6.08
CA LEU A 49 5.19 -2.32 7.13
C LEU A 49 6.59 -2.64 6.61
N MET A 50 6.72 -3.44 5.54
CA MET A 50 8.05 -3.78 4.99
C MET A 50 8.78 -2.57 4.43
N ASN A 51 8.05 -1.52 4.02
CA ASN A 51 8.64 -0.27 3.57
C ASN A 51 7.91 0.93 4.16
N VAL A 52 7.77 0.95 5.48
CA VAL A 52 7.03 2.02 6.17
C VAL A 52 7.66 3.41 5.98
N GLY A 53 8.96 3.48 5.67
CA GLY A 53 9.66 4.72 5.32
C GLY A 53 9.11 5.40 4.07
N ALA A 54 8.44 4.66 3.18
CA ALA A 54 7.76 5.22 2.01
C ALA A 54 6.72 6.29 2.38
N LEU A 55 6.08 6.16 3.56
CA LEU A 55 5.09 7.13 4.03
C LEU A 55 5.70 8.53 4.20
N ALA A 56 6.96 8.63 4.61
CA ALA A 56 7.64 9.92 4.76
C ALA A 56 7.87 10.59 3.40
N THR A 57 8.37 9.84 2.42
CA THR A 57 8.58 10.35 1.05
C THR A 57 7.25 10.79 0.42
N ILE A 58 6.22 9.96 0.54
CA ILE A 58 4.88 10.25 0.00
C ILE A 58 4.28 11.48 0.68
N ALA A 59 4.45 11.64 1.99
CA ALA A 59 3.96 12.80 2.72
C ALA A 59 4.67 14.11 2.32
N VAL A 60 5.98 14.07 2.06
CA VAL A 60 6.75 15.23 1.62
C VAL A 60 6.35 15.68 0.21
N GLU A 61 6.25 14.73 -0.72
CA GLU A 61 5.93 15.02 -2.12
C GLU A 61 4.42 15.28 -2.32
N ASN A 62 3.57 14.67 -1.49
CA ASN A 62 2.12 14.87 -1.42
C ASN A 62 1.40 14.98 -2.78
N PRO A 63 1.52 13.97 -3.67
CA PRO A 63 0.83 13.99 -4.95
C PRO A 63 -0.69 13.97 -4.75
N PRO A 64 -1.45 14.92 -5.35
CA PRO A 64 -2.88 15.10 -5.06
C PRO A 64 -3.76 13.98 -5.62
N ASN A 65 -3.21 13.12 -6.49
CA ASN A 65 -3.91 12.04 -7.17
C ASN A 65 -3.61 10.65 -6.59
N LEU A 66 -2.87 10.54 -5.49
CA LEU A 66 -2.53 9.26 -4.86
C LEU A 66 -3.39 8.98 -3.62
N SER A 67 -3.84 7.74 -3.49
CA SER A 67 -4.46 7.23 -2.26
C SER A 67 -3.93 5.83 -1.94
N ILE A 68 -3.84 5.51 -0.66
CA ILE A 68 -3.40 4.20 -0.15
C ILE A 68 -4.54 3.61 0.68
N LEU A 69 -5.03 2.44 0.27
CA LEU A 69 -5.96 1.61 1.03
C LEU A 69 -5.18 0.43 1.59
N CYS A 70 -4.99 0.43 2.91
CA CYS A 70 -4.39 -0.68 3.63
C CYS A 70 -5.49 -1.58 4.19
N VAL A 71 -5.48 -2.86 3.80
CA VAL A 71 -6.30 -3.91 4.41
C VAL A 71 -5.52 -4.47 5.59
N ASP A 72 -5.85 -3.97 6.77
CA ASP A 72 -5.26 -4.44 8.02
C ASP A 72 -6.08 -5.60 8.60
N ASN A 73 -5.55 -6.82 8.47
CA ASN A 73 -6.12 -8.03 9.04
C ASN A 73 -5.27 -8.61 10.20
N GLY A 74 -4.20 -7.92 10.58
CA GLY A 74 -3.28 -8.35 11.63
C GLY A 74 -2.43 -9.59 11.29
N HIS A 75 -2.38 -10.04 10.03
CA HIS A 75 -1.75 -11.31 9.65
C HIS A 75 -1.13 -11.29 8.24
N TYR A 76 -0.01 -11.99 8.09
CA TYR A 76 0.56 -12.31 6.78
C TYR A 76 -0.21 -13.45 6.11
N GLY A 77 -1.34 -13.11 5.48
CA GLY A 77 -2.27 -14.09 4.91
C GLY A 77 -1.63 -15.05 3.89
N GLU A 78 -0.76 -14.53 3.02
CA GLU A 78 -0.13 -15.31 1.94
C GLU A 78 0.92 -16.33 2.42
N THR A 79 1.57 -16.09 3.55
CA THR A 79 2.76 -16.86 3.97
C THR A 79 2.48 -17.91 5.02
N GLY A 80 1.22 -18.17 5.36
CA GLY A 80 0.83 -19.11 6.41
C GLY A 80 0.21 -18.47 7.65
N TYR A 81 -0.35 -17.26 7.51
CA TYR A 81 -1.18 -16.62 8.52
C TYR A 81 -0.45 -16.30 9.84
N GLN A 82 0.82 -15.95 9.75
CA GLN A 82 1.60 -15.45 10.88
C GLN A 82 1.05 -14.10 11.33
N ARG A 83 1.08 -13.83 12.63
CA ARG A 83 0.73 -12.52 13.17
C ARG A 83 1.60 -11.42 12.57
N SER A 84 0.97 -10.35 12.10
CA SER A 84 1.66 -9.13 11.70
C SER A 84 1.88 -8.20 12.91
N HIS A 85 2.62 -7.12 12.69
CA HIS A 85 2.91 -6.15 13.74
C HIS A 85 1.66 -5.35 14.17
N THR A 86 0.65 -5.18 13.31
CA THR A 86 -0.57 -4.45 13.68
C THR A 86 -1.41 -5.24 14.68
N SER A 87 -1.36 -6.59 14.63
CA SER A 87 -1.93 -7.45 15.69
C SER A 87 -1.19 -7.41 17.03
N LEU A 88 -0.06 -6.69 17.09
CA LEU A 88 0.81 -6.53 18.25
C LEU A 88 0.82 -5.08 18.78
N GLY A 89 -0.04 -4.21 18.24
CA GLY A 89 -0.23 -2.84 18.71
C GLY A 89 0.42 -1.76 17.85
N VAL A 90 0.98 -2.11 16.68
CA VAL A 90 1.42 -1.10 15.70
C VAL A 90 0.19 -0.47 15.02
N ASP A 91 0.12 0.85 15.00
CA ASP A 91 -1.00 1.63 14.45
C ASP A 91 -0.56 2.34 13.16
N LEU A 92 -0.96 1.80 12.00
CA LEU A 92 -0.58 2.33 10.69
C LEU A 92 -1.18 3.70 10.38
N GLU A 93 -2.39 4.01 10.88
CA GLU A 93 -3.00 5.33 10.70
C GLU A 93 -2.17 6.40 11.41
N ARG A 94 -1.77 6.13 12.66
CA ARG A 94 -0.91 7.04 13.43
C ARG A 94 0.47 7.19 12.81
N MET A 95 1.04 6.11 12.27
CA MET A 95 2.31 6.19 11.56
C MET A 95 2.20 7.05 10.30
N ALA A 96 1.14 6.88 9.50
CA ALA A 96 0.87 7.71 8.34
C ALA A 96 0.67 9.20 8.70
N ALA A 97 -0.09 9.47 9.76
CA ALA A 97 -0.28 10.82 10.27
C ALA A 97 1.05 11.43 10.76
N GLY A 98 1.84 10.65 11.51
CA GLY A 98 3.16 11.05 12.02
C GLY A 98 4.19 11.30 10.91
N ALA A 99 4.06 10.61 9.78
CA ALA A 99 4.87 10.88 8.58
C ALA A 99 4.49 12.19 7.88
N GLY A 100 3.33 12.78 8.19
CA GLY A 100 2.85 14.03 7.63
C GLY A 100 1.72 13.89 6.59
N ILE A 101 1.16 12.69 6.39
CA ILE A 101 0.01 12.51 5.51
C ILE A 101 -1.20 13.20 6.15
N LYS A 102 -1.75 14.20 5.44
CA LYS A 102 -2.77 15.11 6.00
C LYS A 102 -4.13 14.47 6.23
N ALA A 103 -4.47 13.47 5.43
CA ALA A 103 -5.75 12.78 5.50
C ALA A 103 -5.51 11.29 5.75
N THR A 104 -5.73 10.87 7.00
CA THR A 104 -5.64 9.48 7.43
C THR A 104 -6.92 9.11 8.14
N ARG A 105 -7.32 7.83 8.02
CA ARG A 105 -8.52 7.31 8.67
C ARG A 105 -8.48 5.80 8.75
N THR A 106 -8.65 5.24 9.95
CA THR A 106 -9.07 3.85 10.13
C THR A 106 -10.59 3.76 9.99
N VAL A 107 -11.04 2.81 9.16
CA VAL A 107 -12.47 2.51 8.98
C VAL A 107 -12.75 1.17 9.61
N THR A 108 -13.48 1.17 10.73
CA THR A 108 -14.00 -0.04 11.36
C THR A 108 -15.48 -0.22 11.00
N ARG A 109 -15.98 -1.45 11.12
CA ARG A 109 -17.42 -1.71 11.08
C ARG A 109 -18.11 -1.22 12.34
#